data_AF-A0A7Y3DWG2-F1
#
_entry.id   AF-A0A7Y3DWG2-F1
#
_cell.length_a   1.000
_cell.length_b   1.000
_cell.length_c   1.000
_cell.angle_alpha   90.00
_cell.angle_beta   90.00
_cell.angle_gamma   90.00
#
_symmetry.space_group_name_H-M   'P 1'
#
loop_
_entity.id
_entity.type
_entity.pdbx_description
1 polymer ?
#
loop_
_entity_poly.entity_id
_entity_poly.type
_entity_poly.pdbx_seq_one_letter_code
_entity_poly.pdbx_strand_id
1 'polypeptide(L)'
;MEHSSTFPIKKSELDQLREEATSYIKSVQWEQGRRARNREKDDKDDSILLYLSRAKGGNGSADVVSVSKSILSLKKRLLPESVAIPLHLNRALYALQEGITLGIWIKDSYYDASGLSSLNEKREILDNSGKREYESKMHTATAFMLFSTAYKILHDLQPFASDDLSVMKNKFAGIPEVSVMSPLKGISCSLFYYDKYLNHPQIILTDQDVIDFTVVYFEALIDEIQLRKSSLEYTDTIVDRTYKLENSDFAVAGWSNVFAGAAKSIEFNQIQFEQIVGNRDAKHFARRLTEQLLSYDFTAQKN
;
A
#
# COMPACT_ATOMS: atom_id res chain seq x y z
N MET A 1 -17.18 26.55 -2.20
CA MET A 1 -15.72 26.46 -2.41
C MET A 1 -15.08 27.12 -1.20
N GLU A 2 -14.91 26.39 -0.09
CA GLU A 2 -14.54 27.02 1.18
C GLU A 2 -13.45 26.21 1.88
N HIS A 3 -12.27 26.85 1.97
CA HIS A 3 -11.16 26.61 2.88
C HIS A 3 -10.79 25.17 3.28
N SER A 4 -10.11 24.43 2.39
CA SER A 4 -9.18 23.40 2.84
C SER A 4 -8.02 24.12 3.55
N SER A 5 -8.03 24.13 4.88
CA SER A 5 -6.91 24.67 5.65
C SER A 5 -5.72 23.71 5.51
N THR A 6 -4.62 24.22 4.95
CA THR A 6 -3.39 23.44 4.79
C THR A 6 -2.60 23.49 6.10
N PHE A 7 -2.38 22.34 6.71
CA PHE A 7 -1.61 22.18 7.94
C PHE A 7 -0.18 21.71 7.61
N PRO A 8 0.86 22.47 7.98
CA PRO A 8 2.23 22.06 7.74
C PRO A 8 2.66 20.96 8.73
N ILE A 9 3.28 19.91 8.21
CA ILE A 9 3.93 18.86 9.02
C ILE A 9 5.40 19.26 9.22
N LYS A 10 5.76 19.58 10.46
CA LYS A 10 7.13 20.02 10.78
C LYS A 10 8.09 18.84 10.88
N LYS A 11 9.27 18.98 10.27
CA LYS A 11 10.29 17.91 10.34
C LYS A 11 10.76 17.63 11.77
N SER A 12 10.85 18.66 12.60
CA SER A 12 11.26 18.52 14.01
C SER A 12 10.30 17.65 14.83
N GLU A 13 9.01 17.68 14.50
CA GLU A 13 7.98 16.86 15.17
C GLU A 13 8.10 15.40 14.72
N LEU A 14 8.39 15.16 13.43
CA LEU A 14 8.63 13.81 12.90
C LEU A 14 9.90 13.17 13.48
N ASP A 15 10.96 13.95 13.69
CA ASP A 15 12.22 13.44 14.25
C ASP A 15 12.03 12.88 15.67
N GLN A 16 11.14 13.47 16.48
CA GLN A 16 10.80 12.98 17.81
C GLN A 16 10.03 11.64 17.76
N LEU A 17 9.17 11.48 16.75
CA LEU A 17 8.37 10.26 16.55
C LEU A 17 9.17 9.12 15.90
N ARG A 18 10.36 9.40 15.35
CA ARG A 18 11.20 8.42 14.68
C ARG A 18 11.67 7.29 15.59
N GLU A 19 11.94 7.58 16.86
CA GLU A 19 12.30 6.56 17.84
C GLU A 19 11.15 5.58 18.09
N GLU A 20 9.92 6.10 18.20
CA GLU A 20 8.71 5.29 18.36
C GLU A 20 8.48 4.40 17.13
N ALA A 21 8.56 4.97 15.91
CA ALA A 21 8.45 4.21 14.67
C ALA A 21 9.50 3.08 14.60
N THR A 22 10.73 3.36 15.02
CA THR A 22 11.81 2.35 15.06
C THR A 22 11.50 1.23 16.05
N SER A 23 10.84 1.53 17.16
CA SER A 23 10.44 0.53 18.14
C SER A 23 9.46 -0.50 17.56
N TYR A 24 8.48 -0.04 16.76
CA TYR A 24 7.56 -0.94 16.06
C TYR A 24 8.29 -1.81 15.02
N ILE A 25 9.26 -1.26 14.28
CA ILE A 25 10.04 -2.06 13.30
C ILE A 25 10.92 -3.12 14.01
N LYS A 26 11.43 -2.82 15.21
CA LYS A 26 12.26 -3.74 15.99
C LYS A 26 11.48 -4.95 16.49
N SER A 27 10.27 -4.74 17.00
CA SER A 27 9.46 -5.85 17.51
C SER A 27 7.99 -5.49 17.50
N VAL A 28 7.21 -6.42 16.99
CA VAL A 28 5.76 -6.39 16.96
C VAL A 28 5.23 -7.67 17.56
N GLN A 29 4.21 -7.57 18.40
CA GLN A 29 3.47 -8.72 18.88
C GLN A 29 2.08 -8.69 18.27
N TRP A 30 1.70 -9.78 17.60
CA TRP A 30 0.38 -9.90 16.98
C TRP A 30 -0.24 -11.28 17.25
N GLU A 31 -1.53 -11.27 17.54
CA GLU A 31 -2.34 -12.47 17.66
C GLU A 31 -3.36 -12.49 16.52
N GLN A 32 -3.26 -13.50 15.65
CA GLN A 32 -4.13 -13.65 14.50
C GLN A 32 -5.60 -13.86 14.91
N GLY A 33 -6.53 -13.17 14.23
CA GLY A 33 -7.95 -13.34 14.46
C GLY A 33 -8.44 -14.76 14.11
N ARG A 34 -9.51 -15.22 14.77
CA ARG A 34 -10.11 -16.55 14.53
C ARG A 34 -10.53 -16.78 13.07
N ARG A 35 -10.98 -15.72 12.37
CA ARG A 35 -11.35 -15.79 10.95
C ARG A 35 -10.15 -16.02 10.03
N ALA A 36 -9.03 -15.32 10.28
CA ALA A 36 -7.78 -15.51 9.55
C ALA A 36 -7.24 -16.94 9.79
N ARG A 37 -7.29 -17.41 11.05
CA ARG A 37 -6.89 -18.78 11.43
C ARG A 37 -7.78 -19.87 10.83
N ASN A 38 -9.05 -19.59 10.55
CA ASN A 38 -9.95 -20.56 9.92
C ASN A 38 -9.76 -20.60 8.39
N ARG A 39 -9.42 -19.47 7.75
CA ARG A 39 -8.99 -19.46 6.34
C ARG A 39 -7.70 -20.26 6.13
N GLU A 40 -6.84 -20.36 7.14
CA GLU A 40 -5.66 -21.25 7.12
C GLU A 40 -6.01 -22.75 7.12
N LYS A 41 -7.25 -23.16 7.47
CA LYS A 41 -7.65 -24.57 7.56
C LYS A 41 -8.39 -25.10 6.33
N ASP A 42 -8.96 -24.23 5.51
CA ASP A 42 -9.63 -24.63 4.27
C ASP A 42 -8.58 -24.70 3.14
N ASP A 43 -7.93 -25.86 3.04
CA ASP A 43 -6.88 -26.18 2.05
C ASP A 43 -7.38 -26.07 0.60
N LYS A 44 -6.76 -25.17 -0.18
CA LYS A 44 -6.60 -25.24 -1.65
C LYS A 44 -5.65 -24.19 -2.26
N ASP A 45 -5.24 -23.17 -1.50
CA ASP A 45 -4.32 -22.13 -2.00
C ASP A 45 -2.88 -22.37 -1.50
N ASP A 46 -2.00 -22.80 -2.41
CA ASP A 46 -0.58 -23.09 -2.17
C ASP A 46 0.29 -21.90 -1.72
N SER A 47 -0.26 -20.70 -1.55
CA SER A 47 0.54 -19.47 -1.69
C SER A 47 1.21 -18.96 -0.41
N ILE A 48 0.50 -18.78 0.72
CA ILE A 48 1.11 -18.17 1.94
C ILE A 48 0.48 -18.66 3.25
N LEU A 49 -0.82 -18.97 3.25
CA LEU A 49 -1.53 -19.43 4.45
C LEU A 49 -0.97 -20.76 4.97
N LEU A 50 -0.49 -21.63 4.08
CA LEU A 50 0.23 -22.85 4.43
C LEU A 50 1.60 -22.58 5.08
N TYR A 51 2.28 -21.49 4.67
CA TYR A 51 3.56 -21.09 5.27
C TYR A 51 3.36 -20.49 6.67
N LEU A 52 2.26 -19.74 6.85
CA LEU A 52 1.79 -19.28 8.15
C LEU A 52 1.42 -20.45 9.08
N SER A 53 0.77 -21.50 8.55
CA SER A 53 0.39 -22.67 9.33
C SER A 53 1.58 -23.59 9.68
N ARG A 54 2.53 -23.81 8.76
CA ARG A 54 3.76 -24.61 9.00
C ARG A 54 4.75 -23.94 9.95
N ALA A 55 4.83 -22.61 9.97
CA ALA A 55 5.61 -21.89 10.96
C ALA A 55 5.03 -22.02 12.39
N LYS A 56 3.78 -22.50 12.51
CA LYS A 56 3.00 -22.55 13.74
C LYS A 56 3.05 -23.93 14.38
N GLY A 57 4.19 -24.26 14.97
CA GLY A 57 4.31 -25.37 15.91
C GLY A 57 3.67 -25.03 17.26
N GLY A 58 2.35 -25.14 17.38
CA GLY A 58 1.65 -25.30 18.66
C GLY A 58 1.35 -24.04 19.48
N ASN A 59 0.07 -23.94 19.87
CA ASN A 59 -0.55 -23.01 20.82
C ASN A 59 -0.72 -21.55 20.40
N GLY A 60 -1.91 -21.01 20.72
CA GLY A 60 -2.34 -19.64 20.44
C GLY A 60 -1.64 -18.59 21.31
N SER A 61 -0.31 -18.58 21.33
CA SER A 61 0.47 -17.47 21.85
C SER A 61 0.54 -16.36 20.81
N ALA A 62 0.55 -15.12 21.27
CA ALA A 62 0.83 -13.98 20.41
C ALA A 62 2.26 -14.10 19.84
N ASP A 63 2.37 -14.05 18.52
CA ASP A 63 3.64 -14.22 17.82
C ASP A 63 4.40 -12.89 17.86
N VAL A 64 5.64 -12.95 18.35
CA VAL A 64 6.56 -11.81 18.31
C VAL A 64 7.36 -11.87 17.02
N VAL A 65 7.17 -10.87 16.18
CA VAL A 65 7.80 -10.71 14.87
C VAL A 65 8.69 -9.47 14.87
N SER A 66 9.75 -9.50 14.08
CA SER A 66 10.76 -8.44 14.05
C SER A 66 11.21 -8.20 12.62
N VAL A 67 10.71 -7.12 12.02
CA VAL A 67 11.02 -6.72 10.65
C VAL A 67 12.52 -6.53 10.47
N SER A 68 13.20 -5.96 11.48
CA SER A 68 14.65 -5.79 11.46
C SER A 68 15.42 -7.11 11.40
N LYS A 69 14.97 -8.17 12.10
CA LYS A 69 15.58 -9.51 12.02
C LYS A 69 15.34 -10.16 10.67
N SER A 70 14.15 -10.00 10.12
CA SER A 70 13.79 -10.55 8.82
C SER A 70 14.60 -9.93 7.69
N ILE A 71 14.81 -8.62 7.75
CA ILE A 71 15.71 -7.91 6.82
C ILE A 71 17.15 -8.37 6.98
N LEU A 72 17.63 -8.60 8.20
CA LEU A 72 18.96 -9.17 8.39
C LEU A 72 19.07 -10.58 7.79
N SER A 73 18.01 -11.37 7.87
CA SER A 73 17.95 -12.70 7.24
C SER A 73 17.91 -12.63 5.71
N LEU A 74 17.18 -11.66 5.16
CA LEU A 74 17.14 -11.37 3.72
C LEU A 74 18.49 -10.91 3.20
N LYS A 75 19.19 -10.03 3.94
CA LYS A 75 20.57 -9.66 3.64
C LYS A 75 21.45 -10.90 3.50
N LYS A 76 21.42 -11.80 4.50
CA LYS A 76 22.22 -13.04 4.48
C LYS A 76 21.86 -13.95 3.31
N ARG A 77 20.58 -13.99 2.92
CA ARG A 77 20.08 -14.84 1.81
C ARG A 77 20.45 -14.28 0.44
N LEU A 78 20.23 -12.99 0.22
CA LEU A 78 20.39 -12.33 -1.08
C LEU A 78 21.87 -12.08 -1.39
N LEU A 79 22.66 -11.66 -0.40
CA LEU A 79 24.06 -11.28 -0.59
C LEU A 79 24.91 -11.68 0.64
N PRO A 80 25.30 -12.97 0.77
CA PRO A 80 26.05 -13.46 1.93
C PRO A 80 27.42 -12.78 2.11
N GLU A 81 28.04 -12.32 1.02
CA GLU A 81 29.37 -11.70 1.01
C GLU A 81 29.37 -10.19 1.29
N SER A 82 28.19 -9.55 1.39
CA SER A 82 28.11 -8.10 1.58
C SER A 82 28.17 -7.68 3.05
N VAL A 83 29.12 -6.82 3.41
CA VAL A 83 29.22 -6.21 4.74
C VAL A 83 28.10 -5.19 4.97
N ALA A 84 27.67 -4.47 3.93
CA ALA A 84 26.63 -3.44 4.00
C ALA A 84 25.21 -3.98 3.74
N ILE A 85 24.19 -3.26 4.22
CA ILE A 85 22.79 -3.52 3.85
C ILE A 85 22.61 -3.11 2.37
N PRO A 86 21.98 -3.95 1.53
CA PRO A 86 21.68 -3.61 0.14
C PRO A 86 20.89 -2.30 0.01
N LEU A 87 21.06 -1.61 -1.12
CA LEU A 87 20.51 -0.28 -1.32
C LEU A 87 18.98 -0.26 -1.27
N HIS A 88 18.34 -1.19 -1.99
CA HIS A 88 16.87 -1.22 -2.09
C HIS A 88 16.25 -1.69 -0.77
N LEU A 89 16.85 -2.68 -0.12
CA LEU A 89 16.49 -3.10 1.23
C LEU A 89 16.58 -1.96 2.27
N ASN A 90 17.66 -1.17 2.26
CA ASN A 90 17.81 -0.02 3.17
C ASN A 90 16.79 1.09 2.85
N ARG A 91 16.50 1.31 1.57
CA ARG A 91 15.51 2.30 1.14
C ARG A 91 14.10 1.91 1.56
N ALA A 92 13.72 0.65 1.39
CA ALA A 92 12.44 0.12 1.85
C ALA A 92 12.29 0.27 3.37
N LEU A 93 13.36 0.00 4.13
CA LEU A 93 13.40 0.23 5.57
C LEU A 93 13.18 1.68 5.97
N TYR A 94 13.92 2.58 5.32
CA TYR A 94 13.83 4.01 5.61
C TYR A 94 12.44 4.55 5.26
N ALA A 95 11.88 4.15 4.11
CA ALA A 95 10.51 4.50 3.73
C ALA A 95 9.47 3.95 4.72
N LEU A 96 9.63 2.71 5.20
CA LEU A 96 8.76 2.14 6.23
C LEU A 96 8.80 2.95 7.52
N GLN A 97 9.99 3.35 7.97
CA GLN A 97 10.18 4.17 9.15
C GLN A 97 9.52 5.55 8.98
N GLU A 98 9.80 6.26 7.89
CA GLU A 98 9.22 7.58 7.59
C GLU A 98 7.70 7.52 7.34
N GLY A 99 7.20 6.41 6.82
CA GLY A 99 5.77 6.17 6.69
C GLY A 99 5.09 6.07 8.05
N ILE A 100 5.65 5.26 8.96
CA ILE A 100 5.08 5.06 10.30
C ILE A 100 5.13 6.35 11.11
N THR A 101 6.24 7.09 11.06
CA THR A 101 6.34 8.40 11.76
C THR A 101 5.25 9.37 11.30
N LEU A 102 5.06 9.47 9.98
CA LEU A 102 4.03 10.34 9.42
C LEU A 102 2.61 9.85 9.77
N GLY A 103 2.40 8.54 9.79
CA GLY A 103 1.16 7.95 10.27
C GLY A 103 0.85 8.35 11.71
N ILE A 104 1.82 8.20 12.63
CA ILE A 104 1.66 8.56 14.04
C ILE A 104 1.33 10.05 14.19
N TRP A 105 2.03 10.92 13.48
CA TRP A 105 1.75 12.36 13.51
C TRP A 105 0.34 12.68 13.02
N ILE A 106 -0.12 12.05 11.94
CA ILE A 106 -1.47 12.26 11.39
C ILE A 106 -2.54 11.78 12.37
N LYS A 107 -2.30 10.64 13.03
CA LYS A 107 -3.17 10.16 14.10
C LYS A 107 -3.28 11.19 15.22
N ASP A 108 -2.15 11.72 15.71
CA ASP A 108 -2.16 12.74 16.78
C ASP A 108 -2.89 14.00 16.33
N SER A 109 -2.67 14.45 15.09
CA SER A 109 -3.42 15.57 14.51
C SER A 109 -4.93 15.31 14.48
N TYR A 110 -5.35 14.10 14.11
CA TYR A 110 -6.76 13.71 14.15
C TYR A 110 -7.29 13.67 15.59
N TYR A 111 -6.49 13.23 16.56
CA TYR A 111 -6.90 13.17 17.97
C TYR A 111 -7.29 14.56 18.49
N ASP A 112 -6.46 15.54 18.18
CA ASP A 112 -6.70 16.94 18.56
C ASP A 112 -7.86 17.55 17.77
N ALA A 113 -7.94 17.28 16.46
CA ALA A 113 -8.99 17.80 15.59
C ALA A 113 -10.40 17.30 15.96
N SER A 114 -10.51 16.02 16.30
CA SER A 114 -11.79 15.35 16.57
C SER A 114 -12.22 15.45 18.03
N GLY A 115 -11.41 16.07 18.91
CA GLY A 115 -11.63 16.11 20.35
C GLY A 115 -11.45 14.75 21.04
N LEU A 116 -10.86 13.77 20.34
CA LEU A 116 -10.59 12.45 20.89
C LEU A 116 -9.55 12.50 22.03
N SER A 117 -8.60 13.45 21.99
CA SER A 117 -7.67 13.71 23.09
C SER A 117 -8.41 13.93 24.41
N SER A 118 -9.43 14.80 24.41
CA SER A 118 -10.26 15.08 25.59
C SER A 118 -11.13 13.90 26.03
N LEU A 119 -11.63 13.10 25.08
CA LEU A 119 -12.37 11.87 25.40
C LEU A 119 -11.45 10.82 26.02
N ASN A 120 -10.20 10.75 25.57
CA ASN A 120 -9.21 9.81 26.10
C ASN A 120 -8.84 10.14 27.55
N GLU A 121 -8.74 11.43 27.91
CA GLU A 121 -8.51 11.88 29.28
C GLU A 121 -9.68 11.53 30.22
N LYS A 122 -10.92 11.64 29.73
CA LYS A 122 -12.14 11.39 30.52
C LYS A 122 -12.65 9.95 30.44
N ARG A 123 -11.87 9.04 29.85
CA ARG A 123 -12.31 7.69 29.46
C ARG A 123 -13.01 6.90 30.57
N GLU A 124 -12.58 7.06 31.82
CA GLU A 124 -13.12 6.35 32.97
C GLU A 124 -14.50 6.85 33.42
N ILE A 125 -14.83 8.10 33.09
CA ILE A 125 -16.05 8.79 33.52
C ILE A 125 -17.09 8.84 32.38
N LEU A 126 -16.72 8.40 31.17
CA LEU A 126 -17.63 8.39 30.01
C LEU A 126 -18.84 7.49 30.24
N ASP A 127 -20.00 7.98 29.83
CA ASP A 127 -21.23 7.22 29.71
C ASP A 127 -21.16 6.23 28.52
N ASN A 128 -22.17 5.38 28.36
CA ASN A 128 -22.19 4.39 27.29
C ASN A 128 -22.18 5.04 25.89
N SER A 129 -22.75 6.23 25.74
CA SER A 129 -22.71 6.98 24.47
C SER A 129 -21.29 7.49 24.19
N GLY A 130 -20.64 8.13 25.17
CA GLY A 130 -19.28 8.63 25.04
C GLY A 130 -18.24 7.53 24.78
N LYS A 131 -18.43 6.34 25.37
CA LYS A 131 -17.58 5.17 25.07
C LYS A 131 -17.69 4.72 23.61
N ARG A 132 -18.91 4.69 23.06
CA ARG A 132 -19.13 4.35 21.64
C ARG A 132 -18.52 5.40 20.70
N GLU A 133 -18.67 6.67 21.02
CA GLU A 133 -18.05 7.76 20.26
C GLU A 133 -16.52 7.64 20.27
N TYR A 134 -15.94 7.38 21.45
CA TYR A 134 -14.50 7.15 21.61
C TYR A 134 -14.01 5.98 20.76
N GLU A 135 -14.69 4.82 20.81
CA GLU A 135 -14.33 3.65 20.01
C GLU A 135 -14.42 3.94 18.50
N SER A 136 -15.48 4.60 18.06
CA SER A 136 -15.70 4.92 16.65
C SER A 136 -14.65 5.90 16.13
N LYS A 137 -14.32 6.95 16.90
CA LYS A 137 -13.23 7.87 16.57
C LYS A 137 -11.86 7.19 16.60
N MET A 138 -11.63 6.24 17.52
CA MET A 138 -10.42 5.43 17.55
C MET A 138 -10.25 4.56 16.31
N HIS A 139 -11.33 3.96 15.81
CA HIS A 139 -11.31 3.22 14.56
C HIS A 139 -10.95 4.12 13.38
N THR A 140 -11.61 5.26 13.24
CA THR A 140 -11.33 6.20 12.16
C THR A 140 -9.90 6.73 12.21
N ALA A 141 -9.39 7.06 13.39
CA ALA A 141 -8.00 7.48 13.57
C ALA A 141 -7.00 6.38 13.17
N THR A 142 -7.27 5.14 13.57
CA THR A 142 -6.40 3.99 13.26
C THR A 142 -6.39 3.72 11.75
N ALA A 143 -7.55 3.76 11.09
CA ALA A 143 -7.63 3.61 9.65
C ALA A 143 -6.88 4.73 8.92
N PHE A 144 -7.02 5.98 9.38
CA PHE A 144 -6.37 7.12 8.74
C PHE A 144 -4.86 7.12 8.93
N MET A 145 -4.39 6.70 10.10
CA MET A 145 -2.98 6.44 10.38
C MET A 145 -2.39 5.42 9.40
N LEU A 146 -3.04 4.26 9.27
CA LEU A 146 -2.60 3.19 8.37
C LEU A 146 -2.62 3.62 6.90
N PHE A 147 -3.68 4.32 6.47
CA PHE A 147 -3.79 4.87 5.12
C PHE A 147 -2.63 5.83 4.83
N SER A 148 -2.38 6.77 5.75
CA SER A 148 -1.34 7.78 5.55
C SER A 148 0.07 7.19 5.59
N THR A 149 0.28 6.16 6.41
CA THR A 149 1.52 5.38 6.47
C THR A 149 1.79 4.73 5.11
N ALA A 150 0.82 4.00 4.57
CA ALA A 150 0.93 3.35 3.28
C ALA A 150 1.13 4.37 2.14
N TYR A 151 0.36 5.45 2.16
CA TYR A 151 0.44 6.50 1.14
C TYR A 151 1.83 7.18 1.10
N LYS A 152 2.45 7.40 2.26
CA LYS A 152 3.81 7.93 2.34
C LYS A 152 4.86 6.94 1.85
N ILE A 153 4.73 5.66 2.20
CA ILE A 153 5.63 4.61 1.73
C ILE A 153 5.56 4.49 0.20
N LEU A 154 4.36 4.49 -0.36
CA LEU A 154 4.17 4.44 -1.81
C LEU A 154 4.80 5.66 -2.49
N HIS A 155 4.55 6.87 -1.99
CA HIS A 155 5.16 8.08 -2.54
C HIS A 155 6.69 8.00 -2.62
N ASP A 156 7.34 7.42 -1.60
CA ASP A 156 8.80 7.38 -1.52
C ASP A 156 9.43 6.23 -2.33
N LEU A 157 8.70 5.13 -2.51
CA LEU A 157 9.21 3.91 -3.15
C LEU A 157 8.78 3.75 -4.60
N GLN A 158 7.65 4.31 -5.01
CA GLN A 158 7.11 4.17 -6.36
C GLN A 158 8.05 4.65 -7.48
N PRO A 159 8.86 5.71 -7.32
CA PRO A 159 9.86 6.09 -8.33
C PRO A 159 10.98 5.05 -8.56
N PHE A 160 11.14 4.11 -7.63
CA PHE A 160 12.19 3.08 -7.65
C PHE A 160 11.64 1.67 -7.88
N ALA A 161 10.32 1.54 -8.00
CA ALA A 161 9.68 0.27 -8.33
C ALA A 161 9.89 -0.07 -9.80
N SER A 162 9.85 -1.37 -10.12
CA SER A 162 9.88 -1.86 -11.49
C SER A 162 8.65 -1.39 -12.26
N ASP A 163 8.80 -1.12 -13.56
CA ASP A 163 7.69 -0.69 -14.43
C ASP A 163 6.57 -1.75 -14.53
N ASP A 164 6.91 -3.04 -14.40
CA ASP A 164 5.96 -4.15 -14.41
C ASP A 164 5.87 -4.84 -13.04
N LEU A 165 4.80 -4.54 -12.30
CA LEU A 165 4.48 -5.15 -11.01
C LEU A 165 3.58 -6.39 -11.14
N SER A 166 3.19 -6.81 -12.35
CA SER A 166 2.22 -7.90 -12.56
C SER A 166 2.68 -9.22 -11.96
N VAL A 167 3.98 -9.54 -12.08
CA VAL A 167 4.59 -10.75 -11.51
C VAL A 167 4.45 -10.76 -9.98
N MET A 168 4.69 -9.61 -9.33
CA MET A 168 4.55 -9.50 -7.88
C MET A 168 3.09 -9.54 -7.44
N LYS A 169 2.20 -8.88 -8.18
CA LYS A 169 0.75 -8.93 -7.92
C LYS A 169 0.21 -10.36 -8.03
N ASN A 170 0.70 -11.16 -8.98
CA ASN A 170 0.30 -12.56 -9.12
C ASN A 170 0.80 -13.46 -7.98
N LYS A 171 2.00 -13.18 -7.43
CA LYS A 171 2.55 -13.90 -6.27
C LYS A 171 1.89 -13.48 -4.96
N PHE A 172 1.26 -12.30 -4.92
CA PHE A 172 0.66 -11.73 -3.73
C PHE A 172 -0.79 -12.19 -3.54
N ALA A 173 -1.03 -12.96 -2.49
CA ALA A 173 -2.34 -13.55 -2.19
C ALA A 173 -3.32 -12.57 -1.49
N GLY A 174 -2.95 -11.31 -1.29
CA GLY A 174 -3.76 -10.33 -0.55
C GLY A 174 -3.43 -10.26 0.94
N ILE A 175 -4.02 -9.28 1.63
CA ILE A 175 -3.80 -9.11 3.08
C ILE A 175 -4.86 -9.92 3.84
N PRO A 176 -4.46 -10.90 4.69
CA PRO A 176 -5.43 -11.77 5.36
C PRO A 176 -6.34 -11.04 6.34
N GLU A 177 -5.79 -10.06 7.05
CA GLU A 177 -6.48 -9.30 8.09
C GLU A 177 -5.89 -7.90 8.21
N VAL A 178 -6.76 -6.91 8.42
CA VAL A 178 -6.40 -5.54 8.80
C VAL A 178 -7.19 -5.21 10.06
N SER A 179 -6.49 -4.86 11.13
CA SER A 179 -7.09 -4.44 12.39
C SER A 179 -7.18 -2.93 12.48
N VAL A 180 -8.35 -2.42 12.83
CA VAL A 180 -8.61 -0.99 13.00
C VAL A 180 -8.99 -0.68 14.46
N MET A 181 -8.82 -1.64 15.37
CA MET A 181 -9.32 -1.53 16.74
C MET A 181 -8.60 -0.46 17.57
N SER A 182 -7.29 -0.38 17.42
CA SER A 182 -6.46 0.63 18.06
C SER A 182 -5.21 0.86 17.23
N PRO A 183 -4.54 2.02 17.36
CA PRO A 183 -3.33 2.33 16.59
C PRO A 183 -2.26 1.26 16.71
N LEU A 184 -1.97 0.84 17.94
CA LEU A 184 -1.00 -0.21 18.23
C LEU A 184 -1.37 -1.51 17.52
N LYS A 185 -2.63 -1.95 17.62
CA LYS A 185 -3.10 -3.17 16.97
C LYS A 185 -3.08 -3.06 15.44
N GLY A 186 -3.35 -1.87 14.90
CA GLY A 186 -3.31 -1.63 13.46
C GLY A 186 -1.90 -1.75 12.88
N ILE A 187 -0.93 -1.04 13.47
CA ILE A 187 0.48 -1.13 13.07
C ILE A 187 1.00 -2.55 13.28
N SER A 188 0.65 -3.19 14.40
CA SER A 188 1.09 -4.55 14.66
C SER A 188 0.57 -5.54 13.63
N CYS A 189 -0.70 -5.43 13.26
CA CYS A 189 -1.32 -6.29 12.26
C CYS A 189 -0.65 -6.11 10.88
N SER A 190 -0.46 -4.86 10.43
CA SER A 190 0.15 -4.58 9.13
C SER A 190 1.60 -5.05 9.07
N LEU A 191 2.42 -4.69 10.06
CA LEU A 191 3.82 -5.10 10.11
C LEU A 191 3.99 -6.61 10.25
N PHE A 192 3.12 -7.29 10.99
CA PHE A 192 3.16 -8.74 11.12
C PHE A 192 2.99 -9.44 9.77
N TYR A 193 1.96 -9.10 8.99
CA TYR A 193 1.76 -9.74 7.70
C TYR A 193 2.84 -9.34 6.70
N TYR A 194 3.24 -8.06 6.68
CA TYR A 194 4.34 -7.58 5.86
C TYR A 194 5.62 -8.39 6.09
N ASP A 195 6.02 -8.60 7.35
CA ASP A 195 7.19 -9.41 7.70
C ASP A 195 7.09 -10.87 7.25
N LYS A 196 5.92 -11.48 7.40
CA LYS A 196 5.69 -12.87 6.98
C LYS A 196 5.86 -13.03 5.48
N TYR A 197 5.38 -12.08 4.70
CA TYR A 197 5.59 -12.04 3.27
C TYR A 197 7.07 -11.79 2.91
N LEU A 198 7.75 -10.89 3.62
CA LEU A 198 9.18 -10.65 3.43
C LEU A 198 10.02 -11.93 3.65
N ASN A 199 9.68 -12.73 4.65
CA ASN A 199 10.40 -13.97 4.95
C ASN A 199 10.11 -15.10 3.95
N HIS A 200 9.10 -14.96 3.08
CA HIS A 200 8.72 -16.03 2.18
C HIS A 200 9.82 -16.32 1.15
N PRO A 201 10.24 -17.58 0.98
CA PRO A 201 11.38 -17.93 0.13
C PRO A 201 11.15 -17.71 -1.37
N GLN A 202 9.89 -17.71 -1.82
CA GLN A 202 9.55 -17.63 -3.25
C GLN A 202 9.12 -16.23 -3.71
N ILE A 203 8.94 -15.30 -2.77
CA ILE A 203 8.47 -13.93 -3.08
C ILE A 203 9.67 -13.04 -3.40
N ILE A 204 10.66 -13.01 -2.51
CA ILE A 204 11.83 -12.13 -2.64
C ILE A 204 13.04 -12.94 -3.09
N LEU A 205 13.38 -12.83 -4.38
CA LEU A 205 14.54 -13.47 -4.99
C LEU A 205 15.68 -12.48 -5.21
N THR A 206 15.35 -11.20 -5.44
CA THR A 206 16.31 -10.12 -5.70
C THR A 206 16.17 -8.96 -4.70
N ASP A 207 17.13 -8.02 -4.69
CA ASP A 207 17.02 -6.79 -3.88
C ASP A 207 15.90 -5.86 -4.40
N GLN A 208 15.70 -5.83 -5.72
CA GLN A 208 14.63 -5.05 -6.36
C GLN A 208 13.24 -5.58 -5.96
N ASP A 209 13.10 -6.91 -5.84
CA ASP A 209 11.86 -7.55 -5.42
C ASP A 209 11.35 -7.03 -4.07
N VAL A 210 12.24 -6.54 -3.20
CA VAL A 210 11.87 -5.94 -1.91
C VAL A 210 11.03 -4.69 -2.15
N ILE A 211 11.48 -3.78 -3.02
CA ILE A 211 10.73 -2.54 -3.32
C ILE A 211 9.42 -2.88 -4.01
N ASP A 212 9.46 -3.73 -5.04
CA ASP A 212 8.26 -4.09 -5.79
C ASP A 212 7.22 -4.75 -4.89
N PHE A 213 7.66 -5.63 -3.99
CA PHE A 213 6.78 -6.23 -2.98
C PHE A 213 6.25 -5.20 -1.99
N THR A 214 7.09 -4.29 -1.47
CA THR A 214 6.62 -3.25 -0.53
C THR A 214 5.53 -2.38 -1.16
N VAL A 215 5.70 -1.99 -2.41
CA VAL A 215 4.72 -1.18 -3.15
C VAL A 215 3.41 -1.97 -3.30
N VAL A 216 3.47 -3.20 -3.80
CA VAL A 216 2.26 -4.05 -3.94
C VAL A 216 1.55 -4.28 -2.60
N TYR A 217 2.30 -4.50 -1.52
CA TYR A 217 1.72 -4.71 -0.19
C TYR A 217 0.99 -3.47 0.32
N PHE A 218 1.60 -2.29 0.22
CA PHE A 218 0.98 -1.05 0.71
C PHE A 218 -0.10 -0.50 -0.22
N GLU A 219 -0.06 -0.78 -1.52
CA GLU A 219 -1.20 -0.57 -2.45
C GLU A 219 -2.42 -1.37 -1.96
N ALA A 220 -2.24 -2.68 -1.73
CA ALA A 220 -3.32 -3.53 -1.25
C ALA A 220 -3.83 -3.13 0.15
N LEU A 221 -2.96 -2.59 1.00
CA LEU A 221 -3.36 -2.06 2.31
C LEU A 221 -4.26 -0.84 2.18
N ILE A 222 -3.96 0.07 1.25
CA ILE A 222 -4.84 1.20 0.96
C ILE A 222 -6.18 0.71 0.42
N ASP A 223 -6.18 -0.22 -0.52
CA ASP A 223 -7.42 -0.76 -1.12
C ASP A 223 -8.33 -1.40 -0.05
N GLU A 224 -7.77 -2.19 0.87
CA GLU A 224 -8.50 -2.76 2.00
C GLU A 224 -9.10 -1.70 2.94
N ILE A 225 -8.39 -0.60 3.19
CA ILE A 225 -8.90 0.51 4.01
C ILE A 225 -10.01 1.26 3.26
N GLN A 226 -9.83 1.48 1.97
CA GLN A 226 -10.83 2.15 1.14
C GLN A 226 -12.14 1.35 1.06
N LEU A 227 -12.06 0.02 0.95
CA LEU A 227 -13.24 -0.85 1.02
C LEU A 227 -13.99 -0.73 2.35
N ARG A 228 -13.28 -0.43 3.45
CA ARG A 228 -13.85 -0.29 4.79
C ARG A 228 -14.25 1.14 5.13
N LYS A 229 -13.87 2.13 4.31
CA LYS A 229 -14.09 3.55 4.56
C LYS A 229 -15.56 3.88 4.83
N SER A 230 -16.49 3.25 4.11
CA SER A 230 -17.93 3.49 4.27
C SER A 230 -18.50 3.04 5.63
N SER A 231 -17.76 2.23 6.38
CA SER A 231 -18.14 1.77 7.72
C SER A 231 -17.56 2.65 8.85
N LEU A 232 -16.69 3.61 8.53
CA LEU A 232 -16.06 4.49 9.49
C LEU A 232 -16.96 5.71 9.76
N GLU A 233 -17.09 6.06 11.04
CA GLU A 233 -17.82 7.26 11.48
C GLU A 233 -16.84 8.44 11.68
N TYR A 234 -17.34 9.68 11.74
CA TYR A 234 -16.54 10.88 12.00
C TYR A 234 -15.43 11.20 10.96
N THR A 235 -15.60 10.76 9.72
CA THR A 235 -14.62 10.97 8.64
C THR A 235 -14.52 12.41 8.13
N ASP A 236 -15.48 13.28 8.46
CA ASP A 236 -15.55 14.65 7.93
C ASP A 236 -14.33 15.49 8.34
N THR A 237 -13.88 15.31 9.59
CA THR A 237 -12.67 15.94 10.13
C THR A 237 -11.40 15.63 9.34
N ILE A 238 -11.39 14.52 8.60
CA ILE A 238 -10.27 14.10 7.73
C ILE A 238 -10.39 14.73 6.34
N VAL A 239 -11.61 14.83 5.80
CA VAL A 239 -11.85 15.36 4.45
C VAL A 239 -11.62 16.87 4.38
N ASP A 240 -11.91 17.59 5.46
CA ASP A 240 -11.79 19.05 5.52
C ASP A 240 -10.34 19.55 5.65
N ARG A 241 -9.38 18.64 5.88
CA ARG A 241 -7.98 18.97 6.18
C ARG A 241 -7.03 18.44 5.13
N THR A 242 -6.06 19.28 4.78
CA THR A 242 -4.93 18.90 3.93
C THR A 242 -3.64 19.07 4.71
N TYR A 243 -2.86 18.01 4.82
CA TYR A 243 -1.57 18.01 5.50
C TYR A 243 -0.45 18.08 4.46
N LYS A 244 0.49 19.02 4.60
CA LYS A 244 1.62 19.16 3.68
C LYS A 244 2.94 19.03 4.42
N LEU A 245 3.82 18.16 3.92
CA LEU A 245 5.14 17.98 4.49
C LEU A 245 6.06 19.16 4.17
N GLU A 246 6.76 19.67 5.18
CA GLU A 246 7.74 20.74 4.97
C GLU A 246 8.88 20.31 4.04
N ASN A 247 9.26 21.21 3.13
CA ASN A 247 10.34 20.99 2.15
C ASN A 247 10.15 19.74 1.28
N SER A 248 8.89 19.36 1.00
CA SER A 248 8.53 18.27 0.11
C SER A 248 7.22 18.61 -0.63
N ASP A 249 7.04 17.99 -1.79
CA ASP A 249 5.78 18.06 -2.54
C ASP A 249 4.71 17.10 -2.01
N PHE A 250 5.07 16.26 -1.05
CA PHE A 250 4.15 15.33 -0.41
C PHE A 250 3.04 16.05 0.37
N ALA A 251 1.80 15.69 0.07
CA ALA A 251 0.62 16.14 0.80
C ALA A 251 -0.41 15.01 0.94
N VAL A 252 -1.09 14.98 2.07
CA VAL A 252 -2.21 14.08 2.37
C VAL A 252 -3.49 14.90 2.45
N ALA A 253 -4.41 14.69 1.51
CA ALA A 253 -5.71 15.35 1.47
C ALA A 253 -6.82 14.32 1.65
N GLY A 254 -7.34 14.23 2.88
CA GLY A 254 -8.34 13.23 3.25
C GLY A 254 -7.97 11.80 2.87
N TRP A 255 -8.89 11.10 2.19
CA TRP A 255 -8.75 9.69 1.79
C TRP A 255 -8.43 9.48 0.31
N SER A 256 -8.11 10.55 -0.44
CA SER A 256 -7.86 10.41 -1.88
C SER A 256 -6.53 9.73 -2.14
N ASN A 257 -6.56 8.66 -2.94
CA ASN A 257 -5.36 7.98 -3.41
C ASN A 257 -4.97 8.55 -4.79
N VAL A 258 -3.86 9.28 -4.85
CA VAL A 258 -3.32 9.83 -6.12
C VAL A 258 -2.62 8.74 -6.96
N PHE A 259 -2.31 7.57 -6.37
CA PHE A 259 -1.48 6.55 -7.02
C PHE A 259 -2.27 5.50 -7.82
N ALA A 260 -3.58 5.38 -7.58
CA ALA A 260 -4.47 4.52 -8.38
C ALA A 260 -4.78 5.18 -9.74
N GLY A 261 -3.77 5.34 -10.60
CA GLY A 261 -3.98 5.92 -11.93
C GLY A 261 -2.86 6.75 -12.53
N ALA A 262 -1.65 6.75 -11.96
CA ALA A 262 -0.47 7.18 -12.73
C ALA A 262 -0.07 6.09 -13.74
N ALA A 263 -1.02 5.63 -14.56
CA ALA A 263 -0.65 5.20 -15.89
C ALA A 263 0.04 6.43 -16.48
N LYS A 264 1.38 6.36 -16.61
CA LYS A 264 2.13 7.26 -17.50
C LYS A 264 1.24 7.36 -18.72
N SER A 265 0.65 8.54 -18.95
CA SER A 265 -0.04 8.77 -20.20
C SER A 265 1.04 8.48 -21.22
N ILE A 266 0.95 7.34 -21.89
CA ILE A 266 1.72 7.10 -23.09
C ILE A 266 1.21 8.21 -23.96
N GLU A 267 1.97 9.31 -24.02
CA GLU A 267 1.73 10.36 -24.97
C GLU A 267 1.77 9.62 -26.30
N PHE A 268 0.57 9.30 -26.80
CA PHE A 268 0.41 8.85 -28.16
C PHE A 268 1.03 9.97 -28.94
N ASN A 269 2.24 9.73 -29.46
CA ASN A 269 2.85 10.61 -30.43
C ASN A 269 1.77 10.78 -31.49
N GLN A 270 1.16 11.96 -31.57
CA GLN A 270 0.10 12.22 -32.54
C GLN A 270 0.79 12.19 -33.90
N ILE A 271 0.84 11.01 -34.50
CA ILE A 271 1.31 10.83 -35.86
C ILE A 271 0.31 11.61 -36.70
N GLN A 272 0.75 12.73 -37.27
CA GLN A 272 -0.08 13.47 -38.21
C GLN A 272 -0.43 12.55 -39.37
N PHE A 273 -1.62 12.69 -39.97
CA PHE A 273 -2.07 11.81 -41.07
C PHE A 273 -1.03 11.66 -42.19
N GLU A 274 -0.20 12.69 -42.40
CA GLU A 274 0.88 12.76 -43.39
C GLU A 274 2.06 11.83 -43.08
N GLN A 275 2.26 11.45 -41.81
CA GLN A 275 3.33 10.56 -41.35
C GLN A 275 2.91 9.08 -41.37
N ILE A 276 1.62 8.78 -41.58
CA ILE A 276 1.13 7.41 -41.77
C ILE A 276 1.44 6.99 -43.21
N VAL A 277 2.71 6.71 -43.50
CA VAL A 277 3.10 6.14 -44.79
C VAL A 277 2.79 4.65 -44.75
N GLY A 278 1.64 4.26 -45.32
CA GLY A 278 1.29 2.85 -45.46
C GLY A 278 2.41 2.07 -46.15
N ASN A 279 2.74 0.89 -45.61
CA ASN A 279 3.74 -0.02 -46.16
C ASN A 279 3.47 -0.24 -47.65
N ARG A 280 4.53 -0.29 -48.48
CA ARG A 280 4.45 -0.39 -49.95
C ARG A 280 3.57 -1.57 -50.37
N ASP A 281 3.66 -2.70 -49.66
CA ASP A 281 2.86 -3.89 -49.94
C ASP A 281 1.37 -3.69 -49.63
N ALA A 282 1.04 -2.97 -48.55
CA ALA A 282 -0.34 -2.63 -48.22
C ALA A 282 -0.96 -1.70 -49.26
N LYS A 283 -0.18 -0.74 -49.78
CA LYS A 283 -0.61 0.13 -50.89
C LYS A 283 -0.84 -0.65 -52.18
N HIS A 284 0.04 -1.58 -52.52
CA HIS A 284 -0.14 -2.45 -53.69
C HIS A 284 -1.36 -3.38 -53.53
N PHE A 285 -1.62 -3.91 -52.34
CA PHE A 285 -2.77 -4.77 -52.07
C PHE A 285 -4.09 -4.00 -52.16
N ALA A 286 -4.16 -2.82 -51.54
CA ALA A 286 -5.34 -1.95 -51.62
C ALA A 286 -5.68 -1.59 -53.07
N ARG A 287 -4.67 -1.27 -53.88
CA ARG A 287 -4.83 -0.99 -55.31
C ARG A 287 -5.37 -2.19 -56.10
N ARG A 288 -4.81 -3.39 -55.89
CA ARG A 288 -5.31 -4.61 -56.54
C ARG A 288 -6.75 -4.92 -56.17
N LEU A 289 -7.12 -4.71 -54.90
CA LEU A 289 -8.48 -4.92 -54.43
C LEU A 289 -9.45 -3.93 -55.08
N THR A 290 -9.04 -2.67 -55.26
CA THR A 290 -9.86 -1.68 -56.00
C THR A 290 -9.99 -2.03 -57.48
N GLU A 291 -8.91 -2.46 -58.11
CA GLU A 291 -8.91 -2.92 -59.52
C GLU A 291 -9.84 -4.13 -59.71
N GLN A 292 -9.83 -5.08 -58.78
CA GLN A 292 -10.74 -6.23 -58.79
C GLN A 292 -12.20 -5.84 -58.59
N LEU A 293 -12.50 -4.93 -57.66
CA LEU A 293 -13.86 -4.42 -57.47
C LEU A 293 -14.40 -3.68 -58.71
N LEU A 294 -13.52 -2.98 -59.43
CA LEU A 294 -13.87 -2.28 -60.67
C LEU A 294 -14.08 -3.23 -61.85
N SER A 295 -13.36 -4.35 -61.89
CA SER A 295 -13.52 -5.35 -62.95
C SER A 295 -14.58 -6.41 -62.65
N TYR A 296 -15.20 -6.37 -61.46
CA TYR A 296 -16.22 -7.34 -61.08
C TYR A 296 -17.51 -7.13 -61.88
N ASP A 297 -17.86 -8.14 -62.69
CA ASP A 297 -19.15 -8.21 -63.34
C ASP A 297 -20.18 -8.80 -62.36
N PHE A 298 -21.10 -7.95 -61.89
CA PHE A 298 -22.17 -8.35 -60.97
C PHE A 298 -23.13 -9.39 -61.55
N THR A 299 -23.22 -9.52 -62.88
CA THR A 299 -24.12 -10.49 -63.52
C THR A 299 -23.46 -11.86 -63.68
N ALA A 300 -22.18 -11.89 -64.04
CA ALA A 300 -21.40 -13.12 -64.19
C ALA A 300 -20.72 -13.57 -62.89
N GLN A 301 -20.76 -12.74 -61.83
CA GLN A 301 -20.10 -12.93 -60.53
C GLN A 301 -18.61 -13.27 -60.63
N LYS A 302 -17.91 -12.67 -61.59
CA LYS A 302 -16.49 -12.92 -61.86
C LYS A 302 -15.73 -11.60 -62.04
N ASN A 303 -14.46 -11.63 -61.68
CA ASN A 303 -13.48 -10.56 -61.92
C ASN A 303 -12.75 -10.77 -63.25
#